data_AF-A0AAW8NKK7-F1
#
_entry.id   AF-A0AAW8NKK7-F1
#
_cell.length_a   1.000
_cell.length_b   1.000
_cell.length_c   1.000
_cell.angle_alpha   90.00
_cell.angle_beta   90.00
_cell.angle_gamma   90.00
#
_symmetry.space_group_name_H-M   'P 1'
#
loop_
_entity.id
_entity.type
_entity.pdbx_description
1 polymer ?
#
loop_
_entity_poly.entity_id
_entity_poly.type
_entity_poly.pdbx_seq_one_letter_code
_entity_poly.pdbx_strand_id
1 'polypeptide(L)'
;MSDLIVSATDNKPELNNDWCYHFSPPKAGRKLKLLEVDEVTLALPLIYRLIPLNAVNNRADWFVELSTAEERSELFLLLSENLSILNKKRKQGTCLITELNQTNKLLNGYFSDYGWRMVRKELSQIKKRKKKSHIEISNDLVTRLKEYMAANQIDTFDQAIDNLLSEQASFAEHGFEAELEA
;
A
#
# COMPACT_ATOMS: atom_id res chain seq x y z
N MET A 1 -40.09 -36.67 -12.31
CA MET A 1 -38.84 -37.08 -11.67
C MET A 1 -37.83 -35.99 -11.95
N SER A 2 -37.21 -35.51 -10.88
CA SER A 2 -36.67 -34.17 -10.71
C SER A 2 -35.50 -33.84 -11.63
N ASP A 3 -35.59 -32.70 -12.31
CA ASP A 3 -34.46 -32.05 -12.96
C ASP A 3 -33.48 -31.57 -11.89
N LEU A 4 -32.28 -32.16 -11.91
CA LEU A 4 -31.15 -31.75 -11.08
C LEU A 4 -30.53 -30.51 -11.75
N ILE A 5 -30.97 -29.32 -11.33
CA ILE A 5 -30.25 -28.07 -11.65
C ILE A 5 -28.95 -28.12 -10.84
N VAL A 6 -27.87 -28.56 -11.48
CA VAL A 6 -26.52 -28.33 -10.99
C VAL A 6 -26.27 -26.83 -11.11
N SER A 7 -26.47 -26.11 -10.01
CA SER A 7 -26.02 -24.74 -9.85
C SER A 7 -24.49 -24.75 -9.94
N ALA A 8 -23.98 -24.37 -11.12
CA ALA A 8 -22.61 -23.94 -11.26
C ALA A 8 -22.48 -22.62 -10.50
N THR A 9 -22.08 -22.70 -9.23
CA THR A 9 -21.56 -21.53 -8.53
C THR A 9 -20.28 -21.15 -9.25
N ASP A 10 -20.31 -20.04 -9.99
CA ASP A 10 -19.13 -19.29 -10.39
C ASP A 10 -18.31 -18.99 -9.13
N ASN A 11 -17.41 -19.90 -8.76
CA ASN A 11 -16.42 -19.69 -7.71
C ASN A 11 -15.38 -18.72 -8.26
N LYS A 12 -15.77 -17.45 -8.39
CA LYS A 12 -14.83 -16.38 -8.62
C LYS A 12 -13.93 -16.35 -7.38
N PRO A 13 -12.61 -16.51 -7.52
CA PRO A 13 -11.73 -16.50 -6.36
C PRO A 13 -11.90 -15.16 -5.64
N GLU A 14 -12.34 -15.23 -4.39
CA GLU A 14 -12.43 -14.06 -3.52
C GLU A 14 -11.10 -13.85 -2.82
N LEU A 15 -10.75 -12.58 -2.62
CA LEU A 15 -9.50 -12.22 -1.97
C LEU A 15 -9.69 -12.26 -0.45
N ASN A 16 -9.00 -13.16 0.24
CA ASN A 16 -8.95 -13.16 1.69
C ASN A 16 -7.83 -12.23 2.17
N ASN A 17 -8.23 -11.11 2.79
CA ASN A 17 -7.32 -10.07 3.26
C ASN A 17 -7.10 -10.07 4.77
N ASP A 18 -7.69 -11.00 5.51
CA ASP A 18 -7.58 -11.01 6.96
C ASP A 18 -6.29 -11.71 7.41
N TRP A 19 -5.56 -11.05 8.30
CA TRP A 19 -4.39 -11.65 8.93
C TRP A 19 -4.82 -12.72 9.93
N CYS A 20 -4.33 -13.95 9.76
CA CYS A 20 -4.44 -14.98 10.79
C CYS A 20 -3.40 -14.69 11.87
N TYR A 21 -3.86 -14.33 13.07
CA TYR A 21 -2.98 -14.03 14.20
C TYR A 21 -2.36 -15.32 14.75
N HIS A 22 -1.05 -15.31 14.98
CA HIS A 22 -0.35 -16.42 15.63
C HIS A 22 -0.67 -16.49 17.12
N PHE A 23 -0.98 -15.34 17.72
CA PHE A 23 -1.47 -15.23 19.09
C PHE A 23 -2.93 -14.79 19.11
N SER A 24 -3.39 -14.27 20.25
CA SER A 24 -4.73 -13.68 20.32
C SER A 24 -4.82 -12.39 19.50
N PRO A 25 -5.91 -12.20 18.73
CA PRO A 25 -6.15 -10.94 18.05
C PRO A 25 -6.24 -9.80 19.08
N PRO A 26 -5.83 -8.57 18.70
CA PRO A 26 -5.83 -7.44 19.62
C PRO A 26 -7.26 -7.12 20.07
N LYS A 27 -7.44 -6.93 21.39
CA LYS A 27 -8.74 -6.53 21.98
C LYS A 27 -9.15 -5.10 21.62
N ALA A 28 -8.21 -4.26 21.20
CA ALA A 28 -8.43 -2.88 20.78
C ALA A 28 -7.48 -2.49 19.63
N GLY A 29 -7.92 -1.56 18.78
CA GLY A 29 -7.16 -1.07 17.63
C GLY A 29 -7.56 -1.72 16.30
N ARG A 30 -6.87 -1.31 15.22
CA ARG A 30 -7.17 -1.78 13.85
C ARG A 30 -6.62 -3.20 13.64
N LYS A 31 -7.46 -4.08 13.08
CA LYS A 31 -7.05 -5.42 12.65
C LYS A 31 -5.95 -5.35 11.57
N LEU A 32 -5.02 -6.29 11.64
CA LEU A 32 -4.00 -6.47 10.61
C LEU A 32 -4.65 -7.04 9.36
N LYS A 33 -4.24 -6.52 8.21
CA LYS A 33 -4.68 -6.99 6.90
C LYS A 33 -3.48 -7.46 6.09
N LEU A 34 -3.70 -8.49 5.29
CA LEU A 34 -2.79 -8.95 4.24
C LEU A 34 -2.78 -7.96 3.06
N LEU A 35 -2.05 -8.28 1.99
CA LEU A 35 -1.90 -7.36 0.85
C LEU A 35 -3.17 -7.30 0.00
N GLU A 36 -3.57 -6.09 -0.35
CA GLU A 36 -4.60 -5.82 -1.37
C GLU A 36 -3.98 -5.70 -2.77
N VAL A 37 -4.80 -5.83 -3.82
CA VAL A 37 -4.33 -5.84 -5.23
C VAL A 37 -3.60 -4.54 -5.62
N ASP A 38 -4.09 -3.39 -5.16
CA ASP A 38 -3.51 -2.07 -5.42
C ASP A 38 -2.16 -1.85 -4.69
N GLU A 39 -1.90 -2.63 -3.63
CA GLU A 39 -0.67 -2.54 -2.84
C GLU A 39 0.49 -3.32 -3.46
N VAL A 40 0.22 -4.32 -4.32
CA VAL A 40 1.23 -5.25 -4.86
C VAL A 40 2.42 -4.52 -5.48
N THR A 41 2.18 -3.44 -6.23
CA THR A 41 3.25 -2.66 -6.88
C THR A 41 4.21 -2.03 -5.87
N LEU A 42 3.71 -1.60 -4.72
CA LEU A 42 4.52 -1.00 -3.65
C LEU A 42 5.13 -2.06 -2.73
N ALA A 43 4.41 -3.17 -2.54
CA ALA A 43 4.79 -4.20 -1.60
C ALA A 43 5.92 -5.10 -2.09
N LEU A 44 5.93 -5.47 -3.38
CA LEU A 44 6.93 -6.38 -3.92
C LEU A 44 8.38 -5.93 -3.65
N PRO A 45 8.81 -4.70 -3.97
CA PRO A 45 10.18 -4.26 -3.70
C PRO A 45 10.54 -4.27 -2.22
N LEU A 46 9.57 -3.93 -1.36
CA LEU A 46 9.76 -3.96 0.08
C LEU A 46 9.98 -5.39 0.57
N ILE A 47 9.10 -6.32 0.19
CA ILE A 47 9.13 -7.70 0.64
C ILE A 47 10.41 -8.39 0.19
N TYR A 48 10.82 -8.21 -1.07
CA TYR A 48 12.11 -8.76 -1.56
C TYR A 48 13.34 -8.28 -0.79
N ARG A 49 13.27 -7.11 -0.15
CA ARG A 49 14.35 -6.61 0.73
C ARG A 49 14.30 -7.24 2.13
N LEU A 50 13.13 -7.67 2.60
CA LEU A 50 12.90 -8.12 3.97
C LEU A 50 13.01 -9.63 4.16
N ILE A 51 12.65 -10.43 3.15
CA ILE A 51 12.62 -11.90 3.25
C ILE A 51 13.97 -12.61 3.08
N PRO A 52 15.06 -12.04 2.53
CA PRO A 52 16.34 -12.74 2.47
C PRO A 52 16.83 -13.18 3.85
N LEU A 53 17.45 -14.36 3.97
CA LEU A 53 17.86 -14.95 5.25
C LEU A 53 18.80 -14.05 6.06
N ASN A 54 19.64 -13.25 5.41
CA ASN A 54 20.49 -12.27 6.10
C ASN A 54 19.69 -11.12 6.74
N ALA A 55 18.59 -10.70 6.11
CA ALA A 55 17.69 -9.69 6.67
C ALA A 55 16.92 -10.25 7.87
N VAL A 56 16.57 -11.54 7.85
CA VAL A 56 15.92 -12.24 8.96
C VAL A 56 16.78 -12.22 10.20
N ASN A 57 18.06 -12.56 10.08
CA ASN A 57 18.99 -12.60 11.23
C ASN A 57 19.14 -11.24 11.93
N ASN A 58 18.97 -10.14 11.20
CA ASN A 58 19.06 -8.78 11.74
C ASN A 58 17.77 -8.27 12.38
N ARG A 59 16.63 -8.95 12.16
CA ARG A 59 15.29 -8.55 12.60
C ARG A 59 14.49 -9.78 13.02
N ALA A 60 15.08 -10.64 13.83
CA ALA A 60 14.51 -11.96 14.14
C ALA A 60 13.08 -11.87 14.70
N ASP A 61 12.77 -10.82 15.45
CA ASP A 61 11.46 -10.49 16.02
C ASP A 61 10.36 -10.24 14.97
N TRP A 62 10.72 -9.96 13.72
CA TRP A 62 9.77 -9.75 12.62
C TRP A 62 9.26 -11.05 12.00
N PHE A 63 9.90 -12.17 12.27
CA PHE A 63 9.62 -13.42 11.59
C PHE A 63 9.06 -14.43 12.57
N VAL A 64 8.31 -15.40 12.04
CA VAL A 64 7.86 -16.53 12.85
C VAL A 64 9.09 -17.31 13.32
N GLU A 65 9.05 -17.75 14.57
CA GLU A 65 10.04 -18.69 15.10
C GLU A 65 9.72 -20.07 14.53
N LEU A 66 10.68 -20.63 13.79
CA LEU A 66 10.55 -21.92 13.12
C LEU A 66 11.48 -22.91 13.82
N SER A 67 11.11 -24.19 13.81
CA SER A 67 11.81 -25.21 14.57
C SER A 67 13.19 -25.50 14.00
N THR A 68 13.35 -25.36 12.69
CA THR A 68 14.59 -25.68 11.96
C THR A 68 14.97 -24.61 10.94
N ALA A 69 16.26 -24.59 10.55
CA ALA A 69 16.77 -23.71 9.51
C ALA A 69 16.30 -24.16 8.11
N GLU A 70 16.06 -25.46 7.94
CA GLU A 70 15.51 -26.09 6.75
C GLU A 70 14.09 -25.60 6.48
N GLU A 71 13.19 -25.63 7.47
CA GLU A 71 11.81 -25.11 7.38
C GLU A 71 11.79 -23.65 6.90
N ARG A 72 12.70 -22.83 7.45
CA ARG A 72 12.83 -21.41 7.06
C ARG A 72 13.27 -21.26 5.61
N SER A 73 14.23 -22.09 5.19
CA SER A 73 14.77 -22.06 3.83
C SER A 73 13.73 -22.48 2.81
N GLU A 74 12.97 -23.54 3.10
CA GLU A 74 11.85 -23.99 2.27
C GLU A 74 10.77 -22.92 2.13
N LEU A 75 10.34 -22.33 3.25
CA LEU A 75 9.33 -21.28 3.22
C LEU A 75 9.82 -20.03 2.48
N PHE A 76 11.09 -19.67 2.62
CA PHE A 76 11.72 -18.60 1.86
C PHE A 76 11.70 -18.87 0.35
N LEU A 77 12.04 -20.09 -0.08
CA LEU A 77 12.03 -20.48 -1.49
C LEU A 77 10.60 -20.41 -2.07
N LEU A 78 9.63 -21.02 -1.38
CA LEU A 78 8.22 -21.02 -1.78
C LEU A 78 7.66 -19.60 -1.88
N LEU A 79 7.96 -18.75 -0.90
CA LEU A 79 7.54 -17.35 -0.91
C LEU A 79 8.19 -16.59 -2.06
N SER A 80 9.49 -16.77 -2.29
CA SER A 80 10.22 -16.11 -3.36
C SER A 80 9.70 -16.48 -4.75
N GLU A 81 9.37 -17.76 -4.95
CA GLU A 81 8.75 -18.27 -6.18
C GLU A 81 7.36 -17.64 -6.40
N ASN A 82 6.50 -17.66 -5.38
CA ASN A 82 5.16 -17.09 -5.47
C ASN A 82 5.19 -15.57 -5.72
N LEU A 83 6.11 -14.84 -5.08
CA LEU A 83 6.31 -13.41 -5.35
C LEU A 83 6.75 -13.17 -6.81
N SER A 84 7.59 -14.06 -7.36
CA SER A 84 8.02 -13.98 -8.76
C SER A 84 6.85 -14.19 -9.72
N ILE A 85 6.03 -15.21 -9.47
CA ILE A 85 4.81 -15.49 -10.24
C ILE A 85 3.84 -14.30 -10.16
N LEU A 86 3.58 -13.79 -8.96
CA LEU A 86 2.72 -12.63 -8.72
C LEU A 86 3.23 -11.39 -9.49
N ASN A 87 4.54 -11.13 -9.44
CA ASN A 87 5.16 -10.01 -10.17
C ASN A 87 5.03 -10.19 -11.70
N LYS A 88 5.20 -11.41 -12.21
CA LYS A 88 5.02 -11.74 -13.63
C LYS A 88 3.57 -11.49 -14.07
N LYS A 89 2.59 -12.03 -13.35
CA LYS A 89 1.17 -11.83 -13.66
C LYS A 89 0.75 -10.37 -13.59
N ARG A 90 1.24 -9.64 -12.59
CA ARG A 90 1.02 -8.19 -12.44
C ARG A 90 1.49 -7.43 -13.69
N LYS A 91 2.68 -7.75 -14.20
CA LYS A 91 3.22 -7.12 -15.42
C LYS A 91 2.39 -7.46 -16.67
N GLN A 92 1.76 -8.63 -16.70
CA GLN A 92 0.91 -9.08 -17.80
C GLN A 92 -0.52 -8.52 -17.72
N GLY A 93 -0.89 -7.82 -16.64
CA GLY A 93 -2.25 -7.28 -16.46
C GLY A 93 -3.33 -8.36 -16.27
N THR A 94 -2.93 -9.57 -15.86
CA THR A 94 -3.86 -10.70 -15.65
C THR A 94 -4.49 -10.65 -14.25
N CYS A 95 -5.56 -11.44 -14.02
CA CYS A 95 -6.16 -11.57 -12.71
C CYS A 95 -5.13 -12.09 -11.68
N LEU A 96 -4.96 -11.34 -10.59
CA LEU A 96 -3.94 -11.59 -9.55
C LEU A 96 -4.48 -12.32 -8.33
N ILE A 97 -5.79 -12.53 -8.21
CA ILE A 97 -6.42 -12.89 -6.93
C ILE A 97 -5.89 -14.23 -6.42
N THR A 98 -5.76 -15.23 -7.28
CA THR A 98 -5.29 -16.57 -6.89
C THR A 98 -3.85 -16.53 -6.37
N GLU A 99 -2.94 -15.90 -7.11
CA GLU A 99 -1.53 -15.78 -6.73
C GLU A 99 -1.35 -14.88 -5.50
N LEU A 100 -2.18 -13.85 -5.38
CA LEU A 100 -2.16 -12.96 -4.23
C LEU A 100 -2.65 -13.69 -2.97
N ASN A 101 -3.72 -14.49 -3.05
CA ASN A 101 -4.16 -15.33 -1.94
C ASN A 101 -3.06 -16.30 -1.49
N GLN A 102 -2.40 -16.97 -2.44
CA GLN A 102 -1.30 -17.87 -2.12
C GLN A 102 -0.11 -17.14 -1.49
N THR A 103 0.26 -15.99 -2.05
CA THR A 103 1.32 -15.13 -1.50
C THR A 103 0.97 -14.66 -0.09
N ASN A 104 -0.27 -14.21 0.12
CA ASN A 104 -0.77 -13.74 1.42
C ASN A 104 -0.74 -14.86 2.46
N LYS A 105 -1.07 -16.10 2.09
CA LYS A 105 -0.93 -17.27 2.97
C LYS A 105 0.53 -17.52 3.37
N LEU A 106 1.45 -17.45 2.42
CA LEU A 106 2.88 -17.62 2.69
C LEU A 106 3.46 -16.47 3.54
N LEU A 107 3.06 -15.23 3.28
CA LEU A 107 3.43 -14.08 4.09
C LEU A 107 2.93 -14.22 5.54
N ASN A 108 1.72 -14.75 5.72
CA ASN A 108 1.17 -15.02 7.04
C ASN A 108 1.99 -16.07 7.79
N GLY A 109 2.44 -17.14 7.14
CA GLY A 109 3.34 -18.11 7.77
C GLY A 109 4.79 -17.64 7.95
N TYR A 110 5.22 -16.61 7.22
CA TYR A 110 6.62 -16.14 7.25
C TYR A 110 6.87 -15.05 8.29
N PHE A 111 5.95 -14.09 8.41
CA PHE A 111 6.07 -12.95 9.32
C PHE A 111 5.32 -13.18 10.63
N SER A 112 5.90 -12.76 11.75
CA SER A 112 5.18 -12.72 13.03
C SER A 112 4.11 -11.63 13.00
N ASP A 113 3.16 -11.67 13.95
CA ASP A 113 2.13 -10.63 14.09
C ASP A 113 2.75 -9.22 14.27
N TYR A 114 3.86 -9.15 15.01
CA TYR A 114 4.63 -7.92 15.19
C TYR A 114 5.35 -7.52 13.91
N GLY A 115 6.06 -8.45 13.26
CA GLY A 115 6.77 -8.17 12.02
C GLY A 115 5.85 -7.68 10.93
N TRP A 116 4.70 -8.32 10.74
CA TRP A 116 3.73 -7.88 9.75
C TRP A 116 3.20 -6.47 10.04
N ARG A 117 2.98 -6.13 11.31
CA ARG A 117 2.65 -4.74 11.70
C ARG A 117 3.74 -3.76 11.27
N MET A 118 5.01 -4.13 11.41
CA MET A 118 6.13 -3.30 10.98
C MET A 118 6.20 -3.19 9.45
N VAL A 119 5.95 -4.26 8.71
CA VAL A 119 5.81 -4.23 7.24
C VAL A 119 4.69 -3.28 6.82
N ARG A 120 3.49 -3.37 7.42
CA ARG A 120 2.36 -2.48 7.14
C ARG A 120 2.70 -1.01 7.43
N LYS A 121 3.48 -0.75 8.48
CA LYS A 121 3.97 0.60 8.80
C LYS A 121 4.94 1.10 7.71
N GLU A 122 5.90 0.29 7.28
CA GLU A 122 6.82 0.66 6.19
C GLU A 122 6.06 0.92 4.87
N LEU A 123 5.09 0.07 4.50
CA LEU A 123 4.24 0.27 3.32
C LEU A 123 3.48 1.60 3.38
N SER A 124 2.89 1.92 4.53
CA SER A 124 2.17 3.17 4.74
C SER A 124 3.08 4.38 4.55
N GLN A 125 4.32 4.30 5.04
CA GLN A 125 5.32 5.36 4.84
C GLN A 125 5.74 5.49 3.38
N ILE A 126 5.95 4.38 2.66
CA ILE A 126 6.25 4.40 1.22
C ILE A 126 5.09 5.06 0.45
N LYS A 127 3.84 4.68 0.74
CA LYS A 127 2.64 5.26 0.12
C LYS A 127 2.54 6.77 0.40
N LYS A 128 2.83 7.20 1.65
CA LYS A 128 2.86 8.62 2.03
C LYS A 128 3.93 9.40 1.24
N ARG A 129 5.15 8.86 1.15
CA ARG A 129 6.27 9.49 0.44
C ARG A 129 6.04 9.61 -1.06
N LYS A 130 5.33 8.67 -1.68
CA LYS A 130 4.96 8.77 -3.10
C LYS A 130 3.88 9.83 -3.38
N LYS A 131 3.07 10.19 -2.39
CA LYS A 131 2.00 11.18 -2.53
C LYS A 131 2.45 12.61 -2.19
N LYS A 132 3.57 12.77 -1.51
CA LYS A 132 4.06 14.08 -1.05
C LYS A 132 5.45 14.33 -1.61
N SER A 133 5.59 15.43 -2.34
CA SER A 133 6.89 15.95 -2.76
C SER A 133 7.43 16.90 -1.70
N HIS A 134 8.75 16.92 -1.53
CA HIS A 134 9.40 17.99 -0.78
C HIS A 134 9.68 19.13 -1.75
N ILE A 135 9.25 20.34 -1.40
CA ILE A 135 9.48 21.55 -2.18
C ILE A 135 10.32 22.47 -1.30
N GLU A 136 11.46 22.91 -1.80
CA GLU A 136 12.30 23.92 -1.15
C GLU A 136 11.87 25.30 -1.64
N ILE A 137 11.51 26.18 -0.69
CA ILE A 137 11.10 27.57 -0.95
C ILE A 137 11.76 28.50 0.06
N SER A 138 11.93 29.77 -0.30
CA SER A 138 12.54 30.76 0.58
C SER A 138 11.69 31.02 1.82
N ASN A 139 12.34 31.37 2.94
CA ASN A 139 11.62 31.71 4.19
C ASN A 139 10.69 32.93 4.04
N ASP A 140 11.04 33.85 3.15
CA ASP A 140 10.17 35.00 2.81
C ASP A 140 8.85 34.53 2.21
N LEU A 141 8.91 33.59 1.24
CA LEU A 141 7.73 33.05 0.59
C LEU A 141 6.87 32.23 1.57
N VAL A 142 7.49 31.49 2.48
CA VAL A 142 6.78 30.79 3.57
C VAL A 142 6.03 31.78 4.47
N THR A 143 6.64 32.92 4.78
CA THR A 143 6.04 33.95 5.63
C THR A 143 4.81 34.56 4.95
N ARG A 144 4.95 34.97 3.69
CA ARG A 144 3.84 35.49 2.88
C ARG A 144 2.71 34.47 2.72
N LEU A 145 3.04 33.19 2.56
CA LEU A 145 2.05 32.12 2.45
C LEU A 145 1.26 31.93 3.75
N LYS A 146 1.91 32.06 4.92
CA LYS A 146 1.22 32.05 6.22
C LYS A 146 0.30 33.24 6.42
N GLU A 147 0.70 34.42 5.97
CA GLU A 147 -0.14 35.62 6.01
C GLU A 147 -1.39 35.44 5.14
N TYR A 148 -1.22 34.91 3.92
CA TYR A 148 -2.34 34.55 3.05
C TYR A 148 -3.26 33.49 3.69
N MET A 149 -2.69 32.45 4.32
CA MET A 149 -3.45 31.44 5.06
C MET A 149 -4.30 32.06 6.18
N ALA A 150 -3.71 32.96 6.97
CA ALA A 150 -4.41 33.62 8.07
C ALA A 150 -5.56 34.52 7.56
N ALA A 151 -5.33 35.26 6.47
CA ALA A 151 -6.34 36.12 5.87
C ALA A 151 -7.55 35.33 5.31
N ASN A 152 -7.30 34.14 4.74
CA ASN A 152 -8.32 33.31 4.09
C ASN A 152 -8.85 32.16 4.97
N GLN A 153 -8.46 32.10 6.24
CA GLN A 153 -8.86 31.04 7.19
C GLN A 153 -8.52 29.62 6.69
N ILE A 154 -7.32 29.47 6.13
CA ILE A 154 -6.81 28.21 5.58
C ILE A 154 -5.86 27.55 6.57
N ASP A 155 -6.12 26.28 6.89
CA ASP A 155 -5.40 25.56 7.95
C ASP A 155 -4.11 24.89 7.45
N THR A 156 -3.95 24.69 6.14
CA THR A 156 -2.82 23.94 5.58
C THR A 156 -2.17 24.62 4.38
N PHE A 157 -0.86 24.46 4.23
CA PHE A 157 -0.13 24.93 3.05
C PHE A 157 -0.64 24.28 1.76
N ASP A 158 -1.03 23.00 1.79
CA ASP A 158 -1.60 22.29 0.64
C ASP A 158 -2.87 23.01 0.16
N GLN A 159 -3.81 23.34 1.06
CA GLN A 159 -5.02 24.10 0.73
C GLN A 159 -4.73 25.53 0.25
N ALA A 160 -3.71 26.19 0.81
CA ALA A 160 -3.36 27.55 0.42
C ALA A 160 -2.82 27.60 -1.01
N ILE A 161 -1.96 26.64 -1.37
CA ILE A 161 -1.44 26.49 -2.71
C ILE A 161 -2.57 26.11 -3.69
N ASP A 162 -3.43 25.14 -3.33
CA ASP A 162 -4.57 24.76 -4.16
C ASP A 162 -5.51 25.93 -4.42
N ASN A 163 -5.77 26.76 -3.40
CA ASN A 163 -6.61 27.95 -3.54
C ASN A 163 -5.99 28.97 -4.50
N LEU A 164 -4.71 29.34 -4.30
CA LEU A 164 -3.99 30.26 -5.19
C LEU A 164 -3.96 29.78 -6.65
N LEU A 165 -3.73 28.48 -6.88
CA LEU A 165 -3.72 27.90 -8.21
C LEU A 165 -5.13 27.89 -8.84
N SER A 166 -6.17 27.67 -8.04
CA SER A 166 -7.56 27.70 -8.50
C SER A 166 -8.01 29.12 -8.87
N GLU A 167 -7.63 30.12 -8.08
CA GLU A 167 -7.85 31.53 -8.40
C GLU A 167 -7.20 31.87 -9.75
N GLN A 168 -5.92 31.51 -9.94
CA GLN A 168 -5.20 31.78 -11.19
C GLN A 168 -5.83 31.08 -12.40
N ALA A 169 -6.28 29.83 -12.26
CA ALA A 169 -6.98 29.12 -13.33
C ALA A 169 -8.30 29.81 -13.70
N SER A 170 -9.05 30.29 -12.72
CA SER A 170 -10.28 31.05 -12.93
C SER A 170 -10.03 32.38 -13.66
N PHE A 171 -8.96 33.10 -13.31
CA PHE A 171 -8.55 34.32 -14.02
C PHE A 171 -8.12 34.05 -15.46
N ALA A 172 -7.47 32.92 -15.75
CA ALA A 172 -7.07 32.55 -17.11
C ALA A 172 -8.27 32.21 -18.00
N GLU A 173 -9.33 31.61 -17.44
CA GLU A 173 -10.58 31.32 -18.16
C GLU A 173 -11.38 32.59 -18.46
N HIS A 174 -11.48 33.53 -17.52
CA HIS A 174 -12.24 34.78 -17.69
C HIS A 174 -11.48 35.87 -18.46
N GLY A 175 -10.14 35.80 -18.50
CA GLY A 175 -9.32 36.70 -19.33
C GLY A 175 -9.47 36.45 -20.84
N PHE A 176 -9.87 35.23 -21.23
CA PHE A 176 -10.08 34.88 -22.64
C PHE A 176 -11.44 35.36 -23.20
N GLU A 177 -12.44 35.52 -22.34
CA GLU A 177 -13.76 36.06 -22.74
C GLU A 177 -13.72 37.59 -22.92
N ALA A 178 -12.86 38.29 -22.16
CA ALA A 178 -12.74 39.75 -22.24
C ALA A 178 -12.05 40.27 -23.52
N GLU A 179 -11.32 39.43 -24.25
CA GLU A 179 -10.67 39.80 -25.53
C GLU A 179 -11.55 39.52 -26.77
N LEU A 180 -12.70 38.84 -26.62
CA LEU A 180 -13.61 38.53 -27.73
C LEU A 180 -14.79 39.52 -27.88
N GLU A 181 -14.95 40.46 -26.94
CA GLU A 181 -15.98 41.51 -26.97
C GLU A 181 -15.43 42.94 -27.22
N ALA A 182 -14.14 43.09 -27.57
CA ALA A 182 -13.52 44.37 -27.92
C ALA A 182 -13.21 44.47 -29.43
#